data_AF-A0A3A4VCM7-F1
#
_entry.id   AF-A0A3A4VCM7-F1
#
_cell.length_a   1.000
_cell.length_b   1.000
_cell.length_c   1.000
_cell.angle_alpha   90.00
_cell.angle_beta   90.00
_cell.angle_gamma   90.00
#
_symmetry.space_group_name_H-M   'P 1'
#
loop_
_entity.id
_entity.type
_entity.pdbx_description
1 polymer ?
#
loop_
_entity_poly.entity_id
_entity_poly.type
_entity_poly.pdbx_seq_one_letter_code
_entity_poly.pdbx_strand_id
1 'polypeptide(L)'
;MLNDKDIDKLTKVFVTEDRVRTIVREEIAPTEEMVRKLLHIQESAASKTDQETFENAARDAQLSRHDGWIKQIAKKSDIKLADA
;
A
#
# COMPACT_ATOMS: atom_id res chain seq x y z
N MET A 1 -14.63 13.19 -56.06
CA MET A 1 -13.88 12.00 -55.59
C MET A 1 -12.63 12.50 -54.91
N LEU A 2 -12.29 11.93 -53.76
CA LEU A 2 -11.01 12.21 -53.11
C LEU A 2 -9.89 11.71 -54.02
N ASN A 3 -8.85 12.52 -54.22
CA ASN A 3 -7.67 12.10 -54.97
C ASN A 3 -6.70 11.37 -54.03
N ASP A 4 -5.74 10.62 -54.59
CA ASP A 4 -4.78 9.82 -53.80
C ASP A 4 -3.96 10.67 -52.80
N LYS A 5 -3.78 11.96 -53.10
CA LYS A 5 -3.11 12.92 -52.21
C LYS A 5 -3.94 13.26 -50.98
N ASP A 6 -5.26 13.32 -51.12
CA ASP A 6 -6.19 13.53 -50.02
C ASP A 6 -6.30 12.27 -49.15
N ILE A 7 -6.29 11.09 -49.78
CA ILE A 7 -6.29 9.79 -49.08
C ILE A 7 -5.02 9.63 -48.23
N ASP A 8 -3.85 9.93 -48.80
CA ASP A 8 -2.55 9.82 -48.10
C ASP A 8 -2.40 10.80 -46.92
N LYS A 9 -3.03 11.98 -47.02
CA LYS A 9 -3.10 12.91 -45.88
C LYS A 9 -4.00 12.38 -44.77
N LEU A 10 -5.14 11.78 -45.12
CA LEU A 10 -6.07 11.23 -44.13
C LEU A 10 -5.42 10.04 -43.41
N THR A 11 -4.77 9.10 -44.10
CA THR A 11 -4.07 7.97 -43.47
C THR A 11 -2.86 8.36 -42.62
N LYS A 12 -2.25 9.53 -42.87
CA LYS A 12 -1.17 10.07 -42.00
C LYS A 12 -1.68 10.69 -40.71
N VAL A 13 -2.93 11.20 -40.71
CA VAL A 13 -3.55 11.85 -39.55
C VAL A 13 -4.35 10.84 -38.73
N PHE A 14 -5.00 9.86 -39.38
CA PHE A 14 -5.73 8.79 -38.72
C PHE A 14 -4.78 7.67 -38.33
N VAL A 15 -4.59 7.48 -37.01
CA VAL A 15 -3.87 6.33 -36.47
C VAL A 15 -4.60 5.05 -36.87
N THR A 16 -3.87 4.08 -37.43
CA THR A 16 -4.44 2.77 -37.80
C THR A 16 -4.85 1.98 -36.56
N GLU A 17 -5.86 1.12 -36.68
CA GLU A 17 -6.33 0.27 -35.54
C GLU A 17 -5.17 -0.55 -34.94
N ASP A 18 -4.29 -1.08 -35.78
CA ASP A 18 -3.11 -1.83 -35.35
C ASP A 18 -2.16 -0.96 -34.51
N ARG A 19 -1.97 0.30 -34.89
CA ARG A 19 -1.10 1.22 -34.17
C ARG A 19 -1.70 1.67 -32.84
N VAL A 20 -3.03 1.79 -32.76
CA VAL A 20 -3.73 1.96 -31.48
C VAL A 20 -3.55 0.73 -30.59
N ARG A 21 -3.70 -0.49 -31.15
CA ARG A 21 -3.50 -1.74 -30.40
C ARG A 21 -2.08 -1.86 -29.86
N THR A 22 -1.07 -1.49 -30.65
CA THR A 22 0.34 -1.48 -30.21
C THR A 22 0.54 -0.53 -29.04
N ILE A 23 0.10 0.73 -29.15
CA ILE A 23 0.24 1.71 -28.06
C ILE A 23 -0.44 1.22 -26.78
N VAL A 24 -1.68 0.71 -26.89
CA VAL A 24 -2.43 0.24 -25.72
C VAL A 24 -1.76 -0.97 -25.06
N ARG A 25 -1.24 -1.92 -25.84
CA ARG A 25 -0.65 -3.16 -25.30
C ARG A 25 0.79 -2.99 -24.83
N GLU A 26 1.59 -2.24 -25.56
CA GLU A 26 3.04 -2.17 -25.34
C GLU A 26 3.43 -0.96 -24.49
N GLU A 27 2.67 0.14 -24.54
CA GLU A 27 3.01 1.36 -23.79
C GLU A 27 2.12 1.54 -22.55
N ILE A 28 0.80 1.35 -22.70
CA ILE A 28 -0.16 1.64 -21.61
C ILE A 28 -0.27 0.48 -20.61
N ALA A 29 -0.46 -0.76 -21.09
CA ALA A 29 -0.68 -1.90 -20.20
C ALA A 29 0.49 -2.17 -19.22
N PRO A 30 1.78 -2.09 -19.63
CA PRO A 30 2.89 -2.28 -18.69
C PRO A 30 2.97 -1.16 -17.64
N THR A 31 2.61 0.07 -18.04
CA THR A 31 2.57 1.22 -17.14
C THR A 31 1.47 1.06 -16.09
N GLU A 32 0.28 0.59 -16.49
CA GLU A 32 -0.81 0.29 -15.55
C GLU A 32 -0.43 -0.81 -14.56
N GLU A 33 0.20 -1.89 -15.05
CA GLU A 33 0.67 -2.99 -14.21
C GLU A 33 1.71 -2.52 -13.19
N MET A 34 2.65 -1.66 -13.61
CA MET A 34 3.67 -1.10 -12.73
C MET A 34 3.06 -0.21 -11.63
N VAL A 35 2.09 0.64 -11.99
CA VAL A 35 1.38 1.49 -11.01
C VAL A 35 0.61 0.64 -10.00
N ARG A 36 -0.09 -0.42 -10.46
CA ARG A 36 -0.80 -1.35 -9.57
C ARG A 36 0.15 -2.06 -8.60
N LYS A 37 1.32 -2.51 -9.07
CA LYS A 37 2.34 -3.12 -8.20
C LYS A 37 2.87 -2.15 -7.15
N LEU A 38 3.11 -0.89 -7.51
CA LEU A 38 3.56 0.14 -6.57
C LEU A 38 2.51 0.43 -5.50
N LEU A 39 1.24 0.57 -5.90
CA LEU A 39 0.13 0.75 -4.96
C LEU A 39 0.02 -0.43 -3.99
N HIS A 40 0.11 -1.66 -4.49
CA HIS A 40 0.03 -2.85 -3.65
C HIS A 40 1.18 -2.96 -2.63
N ILE A 41 2.40 -2.56 -3.02
CA ILE A 41 3.54 -2.49 -2.10
C ILE A 41 3.30 -1.43 -1.02
N GLN A 42 2.77 -0.27 -1.39
CA GLN A 42 2.48 0.80 -0.44
C GLN A 42 1.37 0.42 0.53
N GLU A 43 0.29 -0.21 0.06
CA GLU A 43 -0.79 -0.76 0.90
C GLU A 43 -0.25 -1.84 1.84
N SER A 44 0.60 -2.75 1.36
CA SER A 44 1.21 -3.80 2.17
C SER A 44 2.20 -3.25 3.20
N ALA A 45 2.89 -2.14 2.89
CA ALA A 45 3.77 -1.46 3.83
C ALA A 45 2.95 -0.75 4.92
N ALA A 46 1.90 -0.03 4.53
CA ALA A 46 0.99 0.64 5.47
C ALA A 46 0.33 -0.39 6.42
N SER A 47 -0.16 -1.51 5.89
CA SER A 47 -0.80 -2.55 6.71
C SER A 47 0.16 -3.17 7.73
N LYS A 48 1.45 -3.31 7.38
CA LYS A 48 2.48 -3.80 8.31
C LYS A 48 2.78 -2.77 9.41
N THR A 49 2.87 -1.50 9.06
CA THR A 49 3.06 -0.43 10.05
C THR A 49 1.88 -0.32 11.02
N ASP A 50 0.65 -0.46 10.52
CA ASP A 50 -0.56 -0.47 11.36
C ASP A 50 -0.59 -1.70 12.28
N GLN A 51 -0.18 -2.86 11.76
CA GLN A 51 -0.07 -4.09 12.55
C GLN A 51 1.00 -3.97 13.66
N GLU A 52 2.19 -3.46 13.33
CA GLU A 52 3.25 -3.22 14.32
C GLU A 52 2.81 -2.23 15.41
N THR A 53 2.10 -1.16 15.02
CA THR A 53 1.58 -0.17 15.96
C THR A 53 0.53 -0.79 16.89
N PHE A 54 -0.37 -1.60 16.35
CA PHE A 54 -1.37 -2.32 17.14
C PHE A 54 -0.74 -3.35 18.09
N GLU A 55 0.22 -4.13 17.61
CA GLU A 55 0.94 -5.12 18.43
C GLU A 55 1.72 -4.46 19.56
N ASN A 56 2.36 -3.31 19.30
CA ASN A 56 3.05 -2.53 20.32
C ASN A 56 2.06 -1.95 21.34
N ALA A 57 0.94 -1.36 20.90
CA ALA A 57 -0.10 -0.86 21.80
C ALA A 57 -0.71 -1.98 22.67
N ALA A 58 -0.91 -3.17 22.09
CA ALA A 58 -1.39 -4.34 22.83
C ALA A 58 -0.36 -4.81 23.87
N ARG A 59 0.94 -4.83 23.53
CA ARG A 59 2.03 -5.15 24.46
C ARG A 59 2.10 -4.13 25.61
N ASP A 60 2.01 -2.84 25.32
CA ASP A 60 2.05 -1.79 26.34
C ASP A 60 0.86 -1.88 27.29
N ALA A 61 -0.34 -2.14 26.75
CA ALA A 61 -1.52 -2.37 27.57
C ALA A 61 -1.37 -3.61 28.47
N GLN A 62 -0.75 -4.67 27.98
CA GLN A 62 -0.48 -5.88 28.76
C GLN A 62 0.56 -5.63 29.86
N LEU A 63 1.66 -4.95 29.54
CA LEU A 63 2.70 -4.57 30.50
C LEU A 63 2.14 -3.68 31.62
N SER A 64 1.32 -2.68 31.26
CA SER A 64 0.65 -1.80 32.22
C SER A 64 -0.30 -2.56 33.16
N ARG A 65 -1.06 -3.53 32.63
CA ARG A 65 -1.90 -4.41 33.46
C ARG A 65 -1.08 -5.29 34.39
N HIS A 66 0.02 -5.87 33.90
CA HIS A 66 0.91 -6.68 34.72
C HIS A 66 1.56 -5.87 35.84
N ASP A 67 2.04 -4.66 35.54
CA ASP A 67 2.58 -3.75 36.56
C ASP A 67 1.52 -3.39 37.62
N GLY A 68 0.29 -3.11 37.18
CA GLY A 68 -0.85 -2.91 38.08
C GLY A 68 -1.15 -4.13 38.97
N TRP A 69 -1.08 -5.34 38.41
CA TRP A 69 -1.26 -6.58 39.17
C TRP A 69 -0.14 -6.82 40.17
N ILE A 70 1.12 -6.60 39.78
CA ILE A 70 2.29 -6.74 40.66
C ILE A 70 2.16 -5.78 41.85
N LYS A 71 1.79 -4.52 41.60
CA LYS A 71 1.54 -3.52 42.66
C LYS A 71 0.38 -3.92 43.58
N GLN A 72 -0.71 -4.48 43.03
CA GLN A 72 -1.83 -4.97 43.84
C GLN A 72 -1.46 -6.18 44.69
N ILE A 73 -0.70 -7.12 44.15
CA ILE A 73 -0.22 -8.30 44.87
C ILE A 73 0.72 -7.85 45.99
N ALA A 74 1.70 -7.00 45.69
CA ALA A 74 2.61 -6.45 46.69
C ALA A 74 1.88 -5.72 47.82
N LYS A 75 0.86 -4.92 47.49
CA LYS A 75 0.01 -4.25 48.47
C LYS A 75 -0.79 -5.23 49.35
N LYS A 76 -1.24 -6.35 48.78
CA LYS A 76 -1.96 -7.40 49.53
C LYS A 76 -1.03 -8.29 50.36
N SER A 77 0.22 -8.43 49.94
CA SER A 77 1.25 -9.25 50.59
C SER A 77 2.13 -8.45 51.56
N ASP A 78 1.88 -7.15 51.73
CA ASP A 78 2.67 -6.21 52.54
C ASP A 78 4.16 -6.16 52.18
N ILE A 79 4.48 -6.41 50.90
CA ILE A 79 5.83 -6.38 50.37
C ILE A 79 6.06 -5.00 49.78
N LYS A 80 7.10 -4.29 50.26
CA LYS A 80 7.56 -3.06 49.61
C LYS A 80 8.26 -3.42 48.30
N LEU A 81 7.62 -3.15 47.17
CA LEU A 81 8.30 -3.16 45.89
C LEU A 81 9.30 -2.01 45.88
N ALA A 82 10.50 -2.25 45.37
CA ALA A 82 11.39 -1.16 44.99
C ALA A 82 10.74 -0.45 43.80
N ASP A 83 10.40 0.82 43.96
CA ASP A 83 9.91 1.65 42.86
C ASP A 83 11.00 1.70 41.78
N ALA A 84 10.61 1.36 40.55
CA ALA A 84 11.39 1.60 39.34
C ALA A 84 11.11 3.01 38.81
#